data_AF-A0A069S2P3-F1
#
_entry.id   AF-A0A069S2P3-F1
#
_cell.length_a   1.000
_cell.length_b   1.000
_cell.length_c   1.000
_cell.angle_alpha   90.00
_cell.angle_beta   90.00
_cell.angle_gamma   90.00
#
_symmetry.space_group_name_H-M   'P 1'
#
loop_
_entity.id
_entity.type
_entity.pdbx_description
1 polymer ?
#
loop_
_entity_poly.entity_id
_entity_poly.type
_entity_poly.pdbx_seq_one_letter_code
_entity_poly.pdbx_strand_id
1 'polypeptide(L)'
;MKFYNREKELALLEKTRQIAFTQHSQLTVLTGRRRIGKTKLILKSCEESPTVYLFVSRSNEAMLCRGFAQHINSVLSNIFIPESINSFADVFEMLMRA
;
A
#
# COMPACT_ATOMS: atom_id res chain seq x y z
N MET A 1 -1.41 -7.44 -21.12
CA MET A 1 -0.81 -8.75 -20.76
C MET A 1 -1.68 -9.42 -19.72
N LYS A 2 -2.20 -10.63 -19.96
CA LYS A 2 -3.08 -11.34 -19.01
C LYS A 2 -2.33 -11.67 -17.70
N PHE A 3 -3.03 -11.56 -16.57
CA PHE A 3 -2.57 -12.05 -15.27
C PHE A 3 -2.99 -13.52 -15.18
N TYR A 4 -2.04 -14.42 -14.92
CA TYR A 4 -2.28 -15.86 -14.95
C TYR A 4 -2.12 -16.44 -13.55
N ASN A 5 -3.02 -17.37 -13.20
CA ASN A 5 -2.99 -18.12 -11.94
C ASN A 5 -3.05 -17.19 -10.71
N ARG A 6 -2.66 -17.69 -9.52
CA ARG A 6 -2.67 -16.99 -8.22
C ARG A 6 -4.06 -16.77 -7.61
N GLU A 7 -5.05 -17.55 -8.02
CA GLU A 7 -6.42 -17.47 -7.51
C GLU A 7 -6.47 -17.68 -5.98
N LYS A 8 -5.68 -18.63 -5.47
CA LYS A 8 -5.59 -18.92 -4.04
C LYS A 8 -5.01 -17.75 -3.26
N GLU A 9 -3.93 -17.15 -3.77
CA GLU A 9 -3.30 -16.00 -3.14
C GLU A 9 -4.20 -14.75 -3.19
N LEU A 10 -4.89 -14.51 -4.31
CA LEU A 10 -5.87 -13.42 -4.42
C LEU A 10 -7.04 -13.62 -3.45
N ALA A 11 -7.59 -14.83 -3.36
CA ALA A 11 -8.67 -15.14 -2.42
C ALA A 11 -8.23 -14.97 -0.95
N LEU A 12 -6.99 -15.31 -0.62
CA LEU A 12 -6.44 -15.08 0.71
C LEU A 12 -6.30 -13.59 1.03
N LEU A 13 -5.73 -12.81 0.10
CA LEU A 13 -5.60 -11.35 0.25
C LEU A 13 -6.97 -10.69 0.41
N GLU A 14 -7.96 -11.13 -0.35
CA GLU A 14 -9.33 -10.64 -0.25
C GLU A 14 -9.95 -10.94 1.11
N LYS A 15 -9.82 -12.18 1.58
CA LYS A 15 -10.29 -12.57 2.91
C LYS A 15 -9.62 -11.74 4.01
N THR A 16 -8.30 -11.54 3.94
CA THR A 16 -7.57 -10.72 4.92
C THR A 16 -8.05 -9.28 4.90
N ARG A 17 -8.32 -8.71 3.71
CA ARG A 17 -8.88 -7.37 3.54
C ARG A 17 -10.27 -7.25 4.18
N GLN A 18 -11.15 -8.23 3.97
CA GLN A 18 -12.48 -8.26 4.59
C GLN A 18 -12.40 -8.30 6.12
N ILE A 19 -11.50 -9.11 6.69
CA ILE A 19 -11.27 -9.15 8.14
C ILE A 19 -10.75 -7.79 8.65
N ALA A 20 -9.84 -7.17 7.91
CA ALA A 20 -9.29 -5.86 8.25
C ALA A 20 -10.37 -4.77 8.37
N PHE A 21 -11.36 -4.79 7.47
CA PHE A 21 -12.46 -3.80 7.48
C PHE A 21 -13.57 -4.11 8.48
N THR A 22 -13.79 -5.36 8.86
CA THR A 22 -14.95 -5.77 9.68
C THR A 22 -14.62 -6.06 11.13
N GLN A 23 -13.37 -6.37 11.46
CA GLN A 23 -13.00 -6.82 12.80
C GLN A 23 -11.85 -6.02 13.41
N HIS A 24 -10.64 -6.14 12.85
CA HIS A 24 -9.44 -5.51 13.40
C HIS A 24 -8.37 -5.34 12.32
N SER A 25 -7.55 -4.29 12.45
CA SER A 25 -6.48 -3.95 11.52
C SER A 25 -5.51 -5.11 11.27
N GLN A 26 -5.05 -5.26 10.03
CA GLN A 26 -4.16 -6.33 9.59
C GLN A 26 -2.88 -5.79 8.96
N LEU A 27 -1.73 -6.35 9.35
CA LEU A 27 -0.45 -6.16 8.65
C LEU A 27 -0.11 -7.45 7.90
N THR A 28 -0.06 -7.38 6.57
CA THR A 28 0.24 -8.54 5.73
C THR A 28 1.63 -8.43 5.11
N VAL A 29 2.49 -9.42 5.36
CA VAL A 29 3.84 -9.48 4.78
C VAL A 29 3.86 -10.52 3.66
N LEU A 30 4.09 -10.07 2.42
CA LEU A 30 4.21 -10.96 1.26
C LEU A 30 5.67 -11.31 0.96
N THR A 31 6.03 -12.58 1.13
CA THR A 31 7.40 -13.08 0.92
C THR A 31 7.50 -13.96 -0.34
N GLY A 32 8.74 -14.23 -0.78
CA GLY A 32 9.01 -15.11 -1.93
C GLY A 32 10.18 -14.66 -2.79
N ARG A 33 10.59 -15.49 -3.76
CA ARG A 33 11.78 -15.25 -4.60
C ARG A 33 11.68 -13.94 -5.42
N ARG A 34 12.85 -13.42 -5.82
CA ARG A 34 12.93 -12.28 -6.75
C ARG A 34 12.21 -12.65 -8.06
N ARG A 35 11.45 -11.70 -8.64
CA ARG A 35 10.72 -11.86 -9.92
C ARG A 35 9.60 -12.90 -9.97
N ILE A 36 9.14 -13.41 -8.83
CA ILE A 36 8.00 -14.36 -8.78
C ILE A 36 6.61 -13.73 -9.00
N GLY A 37 6.55 -12.41 -9.20
CA GLY A 37 5.30 -11.68 -9.51
C GLY A 37 4.61 -11.00 -8.31
N LYS A 38 5.26 -10.88 -7.15
CA LYS A 38 4.67 -10.29 -5.93
C LYS A 38 4.03 -8.92 -6.13
N THR A 39 4.75 -7.96 -6.71
CA THR A 39 4.23 -6.60 -6.96
C THR A 39 2.99 -6.63 -7.84
N LYS A 40 3.00 -7.46 -8.90
CA LYS A 40 1.85 -7.59 -9.80
C LYS A 40 0.64 -8.22 -9.11
N LEU A 41 0.86 -9.18 -8.20
CA LEU A 41 -0.19 -9.79 -7.40
C LEU A 41 -0.88 -8.77 -6.48
N ILE A 42 -0.12 -7.97 -5.74
CA ILE A 42 -0.69 -6.96 -4.83
C ILE A 42 -1.40 -5.85 -5.59
N LEU A 43 -0.81 -5.35 -6.68
CA LEU A 43 -1.50 -4.36 -7.51
C LEU A 43 -2.81 -4.93 -8.06
N LYS A 44 -2.83 -6.20 -8.47
CA LYS A 44 -4.04 -6.88 -8.94
C LYS A 44 -5.10 -7.04 -7.85
N SER A 45 -4.71 -7.38 -6.62
CA SER A 45 -5.68 -7.50 -5.50
C SER A 45 -6.30 -6.17 -5.09
N CYS A 46 -5.71 -5.04 -5.50
CA CYS A 46 -6.12 -3.71 -5.08
C CYS A 46 -6.85 -2.92 -6.19
N GLU A 47 -7.04 -3.47 -7.39
CA GLU A 47 -7.60 -2.72 -8.55
C GLU A 47 -8.99 -2.11 -8.29
N GLU A 48 -9.79 -2.71 -7.42
CA GLU A 48 -11.16 -2.27 -7.11
C GLU A 48 -11.25 -1.39 -5.84
N SER A 49 -10.11 -1.01 -5.25
CA SER A 49 -10.08 -0.22 -4.02
C SER A 49 -9.09 0.94 -4.11
N PRO A 50 -9.43 2.16 -3.64
CA PRO A 50 -8.48 3.25 -3.49
C PRO A 50 -7.25 2.76 -2.72
N THR A 51 -6.09 2.76 -3.37
CA THR A 51 -4.87 2.15 -2.83
C THR A 51 -3.69 3.03 -3.16
N VAL A 52 -2.91 3.36 -2.14
CA VAL A 52 -1.63 4.07 -2.30
C VAL A 52 -0.50 3.05 -2.38
N TYR A 53 0.31 3.13 -3.43
CA TYR A 53 1.52 2.31 -3.57
C TYR A 53 2.77 3.13 -3.25
N LEU A 54 3.32 2.92 -2.05
CA LEU A 54 4.54 3.62 -1.60
C LEU A 54 5.80 2.84 -2.03
N PHE A 55 6.40 3.24 -3.15
CA PHE A 55 7.65 2.65 -3.62
C PHE A 55 8.86 3.28 -2.92
N VAL A 56 9.50 2.51 -2.04
CA VAL A 56 10.75 2.92 -1.36
C VAL A 56 11.93 2.69 -2.29
N SER A 57 12.39 3.77 -2.94
CA SER A 57 13.58 3.76 -3.78
C SER A 57 14.87 4.03 -2.97
N ARG A 58 16.04 3.95 -3.62
CA ARG A 58 17.32 4.33 -2.99
C ARG A 58 17.45 5.86 -2.95
N SER A 59 16.82 6.48 -1.96
CA SER A 59 16.82 7.92 -1.69
C SER A 59 16.84 8.16 -0.18
N ASN A 60 17.03 9.42 0.24
CA ASN A 60 16.84 9.79 1.64
C ASN A 60 15.35 9.83 2.01
N GLU A 61 15.06 9.69 3.30
CA GLU A 61 13.71 9.58 3.85
C GLU A 61 12.87 10.83 3.54
N ALA A 62 13.41 12.03 3.77
CA ALA A 62 12.68 13.28 3.52
C ALA A 62 12.20 13.43 2.06
N MET A 63 13.04 13.05 1.08
CA MET A 63 12.67 13.06 -0.33
C MET A 63 11.59 12.02 -0.66
N LEU A 64 11.64 10.84 -0.03
CA LEU A 64 10.61 9.81 -0.18
C LEU A 64 9.29 10.28 0.42
N CYS A 65 9.32 10.82 1.64
CA CYS A 65 8.16 11.34 2.35
C CYS A 65 7.46 12.46 1.56
N ARG A 66 8.20 13.36 0.93
CA ARG A 66 7.61 14.38 0.06
C ARG A 66 6.83 13.78 -1.12
N GLY A 67 7.44 12.80 -1.80
CA GLY A 67 6.78 12.09 -2.90
C GLY A 67 5.56 11.28 -2.41
N PHE A 68 5.66 10.69 -1.22
CA PHE A 68 4.56 9.95 -0.60
C PHE A 68 3.41 10.88 -0.24
N ALA A 69 3.67 12.05 0.37
CA ALA A 69 2.64 13.03 0.70
C ALA A 69 1.86 13.48 -0.55
N GLN A 70 2.57 13.83 -1.62
CA GLN A 70 1.95 14.20 -2.90
C GLN A 70 1.10 13.06 -3.48
N HIS A 71 1.62 11.82 -3.47
CA HIS A 71 0.89 10.68 -3.99
C HIS A 71 -0.35 10.33 -3.15
N ILE A 72 -0.22 10.33 -1.82
CA ILE A 72 -1.32 10.06 -0.88
C ILE A 72 -2.45 11.08 -1.09
N ASN A 73 -2.14 12.37 -1.10
CA ASN A 73 -3.12 13.44 -1.29
C ASN A 73 -3.83 13.36 -2.65
N SER A 74 -3.17 12.79 -3.67
CA SER A 74 -3.77 12.62 -5.00
C SER A 74 -4.72 11.42 -5.11
N VAL A 75 -4.51 10.38 -4.29
CA VAL A 75 -5.25 9.11 -4.36
C VAL A 75 -6.35 9.03 -3.30
N LEU A 76 -6.11 9.55 -2.10
CA LEU A 76 -7.03 9.47 -0.96
C LEU A 76 -7.66 10.84 -0.71
N SER A 77 -8.93 10.99 -1.08
CA SER A 77 -9.65 12.28 -1.00
C SER A 77 -9.87 12.79 0.43
N ASN A 78 -9.86 11.90 1.43
CA ASN A 78 -10.21 12.21 2.81
C ASN A 78 -8.97 12.37 3.70
N ILE A 79 -7.76 12.24 3.14
CA ILE A 79 -6.50 12.32 3.88
C ILE A 79 -5.67 13.44 3.30
N PHE A 80 -5.15 14.30 4.17
CA PHE A 80 -4.18 15.32 3.81
C PHE A 80 -2.89 15.12 4.61
N ILE A 81 -1.77 14.95 3.91
CA ILE A 81 -0.43 14.89 4.46
C ILE A 81 0.36 16.12 3.99
N PRO A 82 0.91 16.94 4.90
CA PRO A 82 1.74 18.08 4.55
C PRO A 82 2.99 17.69 3.76
N GLU A 83 3.38 18.48 2.75
CA GLU A 83 4.63 18.25 2.01
C GLU A 83 5.90 18.40 2.87
N SER A 84 5.80 19.06 4.03
CA SER A 84 6.90 19.24 4.98
C SER A 84 7.21 17.97 5.79
N ILE A 85 6.42 16.91 5.65
CA ILE A 85 6.63 15.65 6.36
C ILE A 85 7.94 14.99 5.92
N ASN A 86 8.73 14.55 6.89
CA ASN A 86 10.11 14.11 6.63
C ASN A 86 10.48 12.76 7.27
N SER A 87 9.53 12.11 7.96
CA SER A 87 9.71 10.78 8.53
C SER A 87 8.62 9.81 8.06
N PHE A 88 8.95 8.52 7.95
CA PHE A 88 7.96 7.48 7.67
C PHE A 88 6.99 7.32 8.84
N ALA A 89 7.49 7.42 10.08
CA ALA A 89 6.66 7.29 11.27
C ALA A 89 5.48 8.26 11.23
N ASP A 90 5.73 9.53 10.93
CA ASP A 90 4.67 10.54 10.83
C ASP A 90 3.71 10.24 9.67
N VAL A 91 4.22 9.82 8.51
CA VAL A 91 3.37 9.46 7.36
C VAL A 91 2.41 8.33 7.73
N PHE A 92 2.91 7.27 8.37
CA PHE A 92 2.09 6.14 8.80
C PHE A 92 1.14 6.52 9.93
N GLU A 93 1.56 7.35 10.89
CA GLU A 93 0.70 7.86 11.96
C GLU A 93 -0.50 8.62 11.39
N MET A 94 -0.28 9.50 10.42
CA MET A 94 -1.34 10.24 9.75
C MET A 94 -2.29 9.32 8.97
N LEU A 95 -1.77 8.32 8.26
CA LEU A 95 -2.58 7.34 7.53
C LEU A 95 -3.45 6.48 8.43
N MET A 96 -2.99 6.17 9.64
CA MET A 96 -3.69 5.28 10.58
C MET A 96 -4.66 6.01 11.51
N ARG A 97 -4.58 7.35 11.57
CA ARG A 97 -5.50 8.19 12.36
C ARG A 97 -6.72 8.69 11.56
N ALA A 98 -6.61 8.69 10.23
CA ALA A 98 -7.69 9.08 9.33
C ALA A 98 -8.77 8.00 9.24
#